data_AF-A0A453ILY1-F1
#
_entry.id   AF-A0A453ILY1-F1
#
_cell.length_a   1.000
_cell.length_b   1.000
_cell.length_c   1.000
_cell.angle_alpha   90.00
_cell.angle_beta   90.00
_cell.angle_gamma   90.00
#
_symmetry.space_group_name_H-M   'P 1'
#
loop_
_entity.id
_entity.type
_entity.pdbx_description
1 polymer ?
#
loop_
_entity_poly.entity_id
_entity_poly.type
_entity_poly.pdbx_seq_one_letter_code
_entity_poly.pdbx_strand_id
1 'polypeptide(L)'
;SGSYGDDVTAEKLKDFHRRRLQVLASAGPDLIAFEAIPNKMEAQALVELLEEEDIQVPSWICFSSVDGKHLCSGESFGDCLQILNASEKVAIVGVNCTPPQFVEGIIRDFKKQTKKAIAVYPNSGEVWDGRAKRWLPVECFGRKSFDVMARRWQEAGASLVGGCCRTTPSTIRAVSNALKSRNGQ
;
A
#
# COMPACT_ATOMS: atom_id res chain seq x y z
N SER A 1 -11.08 10.72 -3.12
CA SER A 1 -11.76 10.34 -4.36
C SER A 1 -10.81 9.78 -5.41
N GLY A 2 -9.49 10.02 -5.34
CA GLY A 2 -8.57 9.53 -6.39
C GLY A 2 -8.83 10.10 -7.79
N SER A 3 -9.74 11.08 -7.89
CA SER A 3 -10.08 11.79 -9.12
C SER A 3 -9.22 13.03 -9.20
N TYR A 4 -8.40 13.10 -10.24
CA TYR A 4 -7.46 14.20 -10.48
C TYR A 4 -8.02 15.30 -11.39
N GLY A 5 -9.26 15.14 -11.88
CA GLY A 5 -9.86 16.00 -12.89
C GLY A 5 -9.46 15.61 -14.31
N ASP A 6 -10.23 16.08 -15.29
CA ASP A 6 -10.13 15.65 -16.69
C ASP A 6 -8.84 16.12 -17.38
N ASP A 7 -8.21 17.17 -16.86
CA ASP A 7 -6.98 17.74 -17.41
C ASP A 7 -5.70 16.97 -17.02
N VAL A 8 -5.81 15.99 -16.12
CA VAL A 8 -4.65 15.23 -15.64
C VAL A 8 -4.44 13.99 -16.49
N THR A 9 -3.26 13.91 -17.10
CA THR A 9 -2.83 12.82 -17.98
C THR A 9 -1.72 11.99 -17.32
N ALA A 10 -1.46 10.80 -17.86
CA ALA A 10 -0.33 9.98 -17.44
C ALA A 10 1.01 10.73 -17.53
N GLU A 11 1.25 11.49 -18.61
CA GLU A 11 2.45 12.33 -18.75
C GLU A 11 2.57 13.38 -17.64
N LYS A 12 1.49 14.07 -17.29
CA LYS A 12 1.52 15.04 -16.18
C LYS A 12 1.85 14.37 -14.85
N LEU A 13 1.37 13.15 -14.63
CA LEU A 13 1.71 12.36 -13.44
C LEU A 13 3.18 11.93 -13.46
N LYS A 14 3.71 11.52 -14.62
CA LYS A 14 5.14 11.23 -14.78
C LYS A 14 5.99 12.46 -14.48
N ASP A 15 5.68 13.60 -15.07
CA ASP A 15 6.36 14.88 -14.81
C ASP A 15 6.33 15.25 -13.32
N PHE A 16 5.17 15.07 -12.67
CA PHE A 16 5.00 15.33 -11.25
C PHE A 16 5.91 14.46 -10.36
N HIS A 17 6.08 13.18 -10.69
CA HIS A 17 6.90 12.25 -9.91
C HIS A 17 8.39 12.27 -10.27
N ARG A 18 8.73 12.57 -11.53
CA ARG A 18 10.07 12.38 -12.11
C ARG A 18 11.19 12.98 -11.27
N ARG A 19 11.09 14.27 -10.92
CA ARG A 19 12.17 14.93 -10.17
C ARG A 19 12.38 14.29 -8.80
N ARG A 20 11.32 13.95 -8.08
CA ARG A 20 11.42 13.30 -6.77
C ARG A 20 11.99 11.91 -6.90
N LEU A 21 11.57 11.15 -7.90
CA LEU A 21 12.10 9.81 -8.18
C LEU A 21 13.60 9.84 -8.43
N GLN A 22 14.08 10.72 -9.33
CA GLN A 22 15.50 10.87 -9.63
C GLN A 22 16.33 11.21 -8.39
N VAL A 23 15.86 12.16 -7.56
CA VAL A 23 16.56 12.55 -6.33
C VAL A 23 16.61 11.40 -5.34
N LEU A 24 15.49 10.71 -5.11
CA LEU A 24 15.45 9.58 -4.17
C LEU A 24 16.31 8.42 -4.67
N ALA A 25 16.24 8.07 -5.96
CA ALA A 25 17.04 6.99 -6.53
C ALA A 25 18.55 7.29 -6.47
N SER A 26 18.95 8.53 -6.74
CA SER A 26 20.37 8.96 -6.68
C SER A 26 20.95 8.91 -5.27
N ALA A 27 20.10 8.96 -4.23
CA ALA A 27 20.53 8.80 -2.85
C ALA A 27 20.86 7.33 -2.49
N GLY A 28 20.63 6.37 -3.39
CA GLY A 28 20.95 4.95 -3.21
C GLY A 28 20.18 4.25 -2.08
N PRO A 29 18.84 4.41 -1.94
CA PRO A 29 18.08 3.67 -0.96
C PRO A 29 17.99 2.19 -1.33
N ASP A 30 17.72 1.33 -0.34
CA ASP A 30 17.49 -0.10 -0.56
C ASP A 30 16.19 -0.37 -1.35
N LEU A 31 15.21 0.52 -1.21
CA LEU A 31 13.89 0.41 -1.83
C LEU A 31 13.23 1.79 -1.96
N ILE A 32 12.45 2.00 -3.02
CA ILE A 32 11.58 3.18 -3.16
C ILE A 32 10.12 2.81 -2.89
N ALA A 33 9.50 3.53 -1.96
CA ALA A 33 8.13 3.29 -1.51
C ALA A 33 7.15 4.27 -2.17
N PHE A 34 6.29 3.79 -3.08
CA PHE A 34 5.13 4.54 -3.54
C PHE A 34 3.91 4.11 -2.70
N GLU A 35 3.37 5.03 -1.92
CA GLU A 35 2.30 4.76 -0.96
C GLU A 35 1.03 5.55 -1.26
N ALA A 36 -0.12 4.99 -0.86
CA ALA A 36 -1.44 5.59 -1.03
C ALA A 36 -1.77 6.00 -2.48
N ILE A 37 -1.32 5.21 -3.46
CA ILE A 37 -1.68 5.42 -4.85
C ILE A 37 -3.19 5.15 -5.01
N PRO A 38 -3.99 6.12 -5.48
CA PRO A 38 -5.43 6.02 -5.36
C PRO A 38 -6.13 5.53 -6.62
N ASN A 39 -5.45 5.45 -7.77
CA ASN A 39 -6.04 5.07 -9.06
C ASN A 39 -5.07 4.31 -9.99
N LYS A 40 -5.64 3.73 -11.06
CA LYS A 40 -4.91 2.94 -12.05
C LYS A 40 -3.97 3.77 -12.92
N MET A 41 -4.39 4.99 -13.28
CA MET A 41 -3.61 5.87 -14.18
C MET A 41 -2.25 6.24 -13.58
N GLU A 42 -2.22 6.56 -12.28
CA GLU A 42 -0.97 6.87 -11.59
C GLU A 42 -0.10 5.64 -11.41
N ALA A 43 -0.68 4.47 -11.12
CA ALA A 43 0.09 3.22 -11.06
C ALA A 43 0.78 2.91 -12.40
N GLN A 44 0.06 3.12 -13.52
CA GLN A 44 0.61 2.99 -14.86
C GLN A 44 1.74 4.00 -15.11
N ALA A 45 1.50 5.28 -14.80
CA ALA A 45 2.50 6.34 -14.97
C ALA A 45 3.78 6.06 -14.16
N LEU A 46 3.65 5.56 -12.92
CA LEU A 46 4.79 5.20 -12.08
C LEU A 46 5.58 4.02 -12.64
N VAL A 47 4.91 2.98 -13.15
CA VAL A 47 5.58 1.85 -13.79
C VAL A 47 6.35 2.28 -15.03
N GLU A 48 5.71 3.06 -15.91
CA GLU A 48 6.38 3.62 -17.10
C GLU A 48 7.57 4.49 -16.73
N LEU A 49 7.41 5.36 -15.75
CA LEU A 49 8.46 6.27 -15.31
C LEU A 49 9.67 5.52 -14.71
N LEU A 50 9.44 4.43 -13.97
CA LEU A 50 10.53 3.58 -13.47
C LEU A 50 11.36 2.99 -14.61
N GLU A 51 10.73 2.63 -15.73
CA GLU A 51 11.41 2.14 -16.93
C GLU A 51 12.10 3.27 -17.70
N GLU A 52 11.41 4.41 -17.95
CA GLU A 52 11.95 5.58 -18.65
C GLU A 52 13.22 6.15 -18.01
N GLU A 53 13.23 6.22 -16.68
CA GLU A 53 14.35 6.76 -15.89
C GLU A 53 15.41 5.69 -15.55
N ASP A 54 15.25 4.47 -16.07
CA ASP A 54 16.08 3.30 -15.82
C ASP A 54 16.44 3.10 -14.33
N ILE A 55 15.44 3.16 -13.46
CA ILE A 55 15.65 3.07 -12.02
C ILE A 55 16.08 1.64 -11.65
N GLN A 56 17.27 1.49 -11.06
CA GLN A 56 17.80 0.20 -10.63
C GLN A 56 17.35 -0.22 -9.23
N VAL A 57 16.92 0.76 -8.42
CA VAL A 57 16.44 0.50 -7.06
C VAL A 57 15.06 -0.17 -7.13
N PRO A 58 14.86 -1.33 -6.48
CA PRO A 58 13.55 -1.96 -6.46
C PRO A 58 12.51 -1.07 -5.77
N SER A 59 11.25 -1.17 -6.19
CA SER A 59 10.16 -0.38 -5.62
C SER A 59 9.05 -1.23 -5.05
N TRP A 60 8.26 -0.63 -4.15
CA TRP A 60 6.91 -1.10 -3.87
C TRP A 60 5.88 -0.09 -4.35
N ILE A 61 4.71 -0.59 -4.74
CA ILE A 61 3.54 0.25 -5.00
C ILE A 61 2.37 -0.25 -4.14
N CYS A 62 1.90 0.60 -3.24
CA CYS A 62 0.79 0.31 -2.34
C CYS A 62 -0.40 1.22 -2.61
N PHE A 63 -1.57 0.60 -2.67
CA PHE A 63 -2.85 1.27 -2.85
C PHE A 63 -3.55 1.53 -1.52
N SER A 64 -4.50 2.46 -1.50
CA SER A 64 -5.43 2.61 -0.38
C SER A 64 -6.86 2.22 -0.79
N SER A 65 -7.59 1.61 0.14
CA SER A 65 -8.99 1.23 -0.06
C SER A 65 -9.82 1.55 1.18
N VAL A 66 -11.08 1.94 0.95
CA VAL A 66 -12.04 2.26 2.01
C VAL A 66 -13.07 1.16 2.24
N ASP A 67 -13.26 0.26 1.27
CA ASP A 67 -14.26 -0.81 1.28
C ASP A 67 -13.65 -2.23 1.19
N GLY A 68 -12.34 -2.32 0.99
CA GLY A 68 -11.61 -3.57 0.86
C GLY A 68 -11.70 -4.23 -0.52
N LYS A 69 -12.35 -3.61 -1.50
CA LYS A 69 -12.62 -4.20 -2.82
C LYS A 69 -12.09 -3.34 -3.96
N HIS A 70 -12.17 -2.02 -3.80
CA HIS A 70 -11.80 -1.06 -4.83
C HIS A 70 -10.71 -0.11 -4.34
N LEU A 71 -9.98 0.44 -5.30
CA LEU A 71 -9.14 1.62 -5.08
C LEU A 71 -10.02 2.83 -4.73
N CYS A 72 -9.41 3.90 -4.20
CA CYS A 72 -10.13 5.11 -3.84
C CYS A 72 -10.87 5.80 -4.99
N SER A 73 -10.48 5.54 -6.25
CA SER A 73 -11.14 6.01 -7.46
C SER A 73 -12.23 5.06 -8.01
N GLY A 74 -12.36 3.85 -7.45
CA GLY A 74 -13.40 2.88 -7.80
C GLY A 74 -12.94 1.70 -8.67
N GLU A 75 -11.74 1.76 -9.26
CA GLU A 75 -11.18 0.63 -10.01
C GLU A 75 -10.92 -0.60 -9.12
N SER A 76 -10.95 -1.78 -9.74
CA SER A 76 -10.58 -3.02 -9.08
C SER A 76 -9.07 -3.11 -8.85
N PHE A 77 -8.65 -3.85 -7.82
CA PHE A 77 -7.24 -4.15 -7.61
C PHE A 77 -6.63 -4.99 -8.75
N GLY A 78 -7.42 -5.86 -9.39
CA GLY A 78 -6.90 -6.80 -10.40
C GLY A 78 -6.32 -6.11 -11.62
N ASP A 79 -7.02 -5.11 -12.14
CA ASP A 79 -6.55 -4.25 -13.23
C ASP A 79 -5.21 -3.58 -12.90
N CYS A 80 -5.06 -3.11 -11.67
CA CYS A 80 -3.85 -2.44 -11.22
C CYS A 80 -2.71 -3.45 -11.01
N LEU A 81 -3.00 -4.60 -10.41
CA LEU A 81 -2.02 -5.67 -10.22
C LEU A 81 -1.49 -6.21 -11.55
N GLN A 82 -2.31 -6.28 -12.61
CA GLN A 82 -1.84 -6.69 -13.93
C GLN A 82 -0.71 -5.76 -14.44
N ILE A 83 -0.88 -4.44 -14.27
CA ILE A 83 0.14 -3.44 -14.63
C ILE A 83 1.40 -3.65 -13.80
N LEU A 84 1.24 -3.74 -12.47
CA LEU A 84 2.37 -3.90 -11.56
C LEU A 84 3.13 -5.21 -11.82
N ASN A 85 2.40 -6.29 -12.13
CA ASN A 85 2.97 -7.61 -12.40
C ASN A 85 3.88 -7.64 -13.63
N ALA A 86 3.65 -6.76 -14.60
CA ALA A 86 4.44 -6.69 -15.83
C ALA A 86 5.81 -6.02 -15.64
N SER A 87 6.02 -5.27 -14.55
CA SER A 87 7.31 -4.61 -14.29
C SER A 87 8.18 -5.42 -13.33
N GLU A 88 9.46 -5.58 -13.68
CA GLU A 88 10.46 -6.18 -12.80
C GLU A 88 10.97 -5.17 -11.74
N LYS A 89 10.91 -3.87 -12.04
CA LYS A 89 11.31 -2.78 -11.12
C LYS A 89 10.34 -2.62 -9.93
N VAL A 90 9.14 -3.19 -10.01
CA VAL A 90 8.19 -3.30 -8.88
C VAL A 90 8.37 -4.66 -8.21
N ALA A 91 9.04 -4.72 -7.06
CA ALA A 91 9.31 -5.98 -6.35
C ALA A 91 8.17 -6.37 -5.39
N ILE A 92 7.45 -5.37 -4.86
CA ILE A 92 6.46 -5.54 -3.79
C ILE A 92 5.19 -4.78 -4.16
N VAL A 93 4.03 -5.39 -3.90
CA VAL A 93 2.72 -4.73 -4.06
C VAL A 93 1.97 -4.76 -2.74
N GLY A 94 0.98 -3.91 -2.55
CA GLY A 94 0.35 -3.90 -1.24
C GLY A 94 -0.79 -2.93 -1.04
N VAL A 95 -1.17 -2.80 0.22
CA VAL A 95 -2.11 -1.78 0.67
C VAL A 95 -1.64 -1.08 1.92
N ASN A 96 -1.90 0.22 1.97
CA ASN A 96 -1.67 1.05 3.14
C ASN A 96 -2.82 2.01 3.39
N CYS A 97 -2.91 2.45 4.64
CA CYS A 97 -3.96 3.37 5.09
C CYS A 97 -5.41 2.89 4.84
N THR A 98 -5.57 1.60 4.51
CA THR A 98 -6.82 0.85 4.49
C THR A 98 -7.21 0.44 5.91
N PRO A 99 -8.51 0.39 6.26
CA PRO A 99 -8.96 -0.13 7.54
C PRO A 99 -8.49 -1.59 7.80
N PRO A 100 -7.97 -1.91 9.00
CA PRO A 100 -7.40 -3.23 9.34
C PRO A 100 -8.31 -4.43 9.02
N GLN A 101 -9.63 -4.27 9.16
CA GLN A 101 -10.60 -5.35 8.96
C GLN A 101 -10.65 -5.86 7.51
N PHE A 102 -10.24 -5.03 6.54
CA PHE A 102 -10.26 -5.40 5.12
C PHE A 102 -8.96 -6.06 4.65
N VAL A 103 -7.86 -5.82 5.35
CA VAL A 103 -6.50 -6.19 4.91
C VAL A 103 -6.35 -7.69 4.64
N GLU A 104 -6.90 -8.55 5.50
CA GLU A 104 -6.79 -10.01 5.31
C GLU A 104 -7.47 -10.51 4.03
N GLY A 105 -8.65 -9.95 3.70
CA GLY A 105 -9.35 -10.27 2.45
C GLY A 105 -8.53 -9.85 1.24
N ILE A 106 -8.01 -8.62 1.27
CA ILE A 106 -7.17 -8.07 0.21
C ILE A 106 -5.93 -8.94 -0.01
N ILE A 107 -5.22 -9.34 1.05
CA ILE A 107 -4.04 -10.21 0.93
C ILE A 107 -4.39 -11.51 0.20
N ARG A 108 -5.48 -12.18 0.61
CA ARG A 108 -5.92 -13.42 -0.03
C ARG A 108 -6.24 -13.24 -1.50
N ASP A 109 -6.81 -12.11 -1.88
CA ASP A 109 -7.11 -11.82 -3.28
C ASP A 109 -5.86 -11.44 -4.08
N PHE A 110 -4.90 -10.74 -3.46
CA PHE A 110 -3.61 -10.44 -4.07
C PHE A 110 -2.81 -11.73 -4.31
N LYS A 111 -2.80 -12.66 -3.35
CA LYS A 111 -2.11 -13.96 -3.48
C LYS A 111 -2.59 -14.81 -4.66
N LYS A 112 -3.83 -14.62 -5.13
CA LYS A 112 -4.36 -15.30 -6.33
C LYS A 112 -3.87 -14.67 -7.63
N GLN A 113 -3.43 -13.41 -7.58
CA GLN A 113 -3.21 -12.56 -8.77
C GLN A 113 -1.74 -12.15 -8.95
N THR A 114 -0.90 -12.24 -7.91
CA THR A 114 0.52 -11.90 -8.00
C THR A 114 1.42 -12.89 -7.27
N LYS A 115 2.65 -13.03 -7.78
CA LYS A 115 3.75 -13.73 -7.12
C LYS A 115 4.68 -12.78 -6.35
N LYS A 116 4.49 -11.46 -6.49
CA LYS A 116 5.31 -10.45 -5.81
C LYS A 116 5.06 -10.49 -4.31
N ALA A 117 6.03 -10.01 -3.54
CA ALA A 117 5.88 -9.88 -2.10
C ALA A 117 4.76 -8.90 -1.77
N ILE A 118 4.02 -9.17 -0.68
CA ILE A 118 2.86 -8.36 -0.29
C ILE A 118 3.21 -7.53 0.94
N ALA A 119 3.11 -6.20 0.83
CA ALA A 119 3.23 -5.28 1.96
C ALA A 119 1.86 -4.81 2.45
N VAL A 120 1.65 -4.83 3.77
CA VAL A 120 0.44 -4.30 4.39
C VAL A 120 0.77 -3.43 5.59
N TYR A 121 0.25 -2.21 5.60
CA TYR A 121 0.43 -1.28 6.71
C TYR A 121 -0.83 -0.42 6.86
N PRO A 122 -1.88 -0.94 7.51
CA PRO A 122 -3.17 -0.26 7.62
C PRO A 122 -3.14 0.95 8.55
N ASN A 123 -4.20 1.76 8.50
CA ASN A 123 -4.46 2.76 9.53
C ASN A 123 -4.87 2.09 10.87
N SER A 124 -4.97 2.85 11.96
CA SER A 124 -5.33 2.33 13.30
C SER A 124 -6.73 1.68 13.41
N GLY A 125 -7.58 1.82 12.38
CA GLY A 125 -9.01 1.51 12.40
C GLY A 125 -9.90 2.74 12.63
N GLU A 126 -9.31 3.90 12.96
CA GLU A 126 -10.02 5.18 12.92
C GLU A 126 -10.42 5.53 11.48
N VAL A 127 -11.55 6.21 11.33
CA VAL A 127 -12.07 6.61 10.02
C VAL A 127 -11.70 8.07 9.75
N TRP A 128 -11.10 8.35 8.59
CA TRP A 128 -10.83 9.71 8.16
C TRP A 128 -12.07 10.32 7.50
N ASP A 129 -12.56 11.43 8.03
CA ASP A 129 -13.56 12.26 7.37
C ASP A 129 -12.85 13.31 6.50
N GLY A 130 -12.85 13.08 5.18
CA GLY A 130 -12.23 13.99 4.22
C GLY A 130 -12.94 15.34 4.05
N ARG A 131 -14.23 15.45 4.41
CA ARG A 131 -14.98 16.72 4.35
C ARG A 131 -14.70 17.57 5.58
N ALA A 132 -14.78 16.97 6.76
CA ALA A 132 -14.49 17.66 8.02
C ALA A 132 -12.99 17.75 8.35
N LYS A 133 -12.13 17.11 7.54
CA LYS A 133 -10.67 17.03 7.71
C LYS A 133 -10.27 16.58 9.13
N ARG A 134 -10.96 15.57 9.66
CA ARG A 134 -10.72 15.04 11.02
C ARG A 134 -10.86 13.52 11.09
N TRP A 135 -10.24 12.93 12.10
CA TRP A 135 -10.42 11.53 12.45
C TRP A 135 -11.66 11.34 13.31
N LEU A 136 -12.48 10.37 12.94
CA LEU A 136 -13.62 9.92 13.73
C LEU A 136 -13.17 8.79 14.67
N PRO A 137 -13.62 8.79 15.93
CA PRO A 137 -13.33 7.72 16.86
C PRO A 137 -13.80 6.36 16.32
N VAL A 138 -13.11 5.29 16.71
CA VAL A 138 -13.53 3.92 16.40
C VAL A 138 -14.80 3.60 17.20
N GLU A 139 -15.97 3.82 16.61
CA GLU A 139 -17.22 3.28 17.14
C GLU A 139 -17.25 1.75 16.89
N CYS A 140 -17.22 0.98 17.98
CA CYS A 140 -17.90 -0.31 18.11
C CYS A 140 -17.48 -1.52 17.23
N PHE A 141 -16.36 -1.51 16.50
CA PHE A 141 -15.82 -2.74 15.93
C PHE A 141 -14.79 -3.37 16.89
N GLY A 142 -15.15 -4.52 17.46
CA GLY A 142 -14.38 -5.24 18.48
C GLY A 142 -12.89 -5.17 18.23
N ARG A 143 -12.17 -4.47 19.12
CA ARG A 143 -10.73 -4.23 19.04
C ARG A 143 -9.99 -5.56 19.07
N LYS A 144 -9.79 -6.19 17.91
CA LYS A 144 -8.68 -7.12 17.76
C LYS A 144 -7.42 -6.28 17.86
N SER A 145 -6.52 -6.69 18.73
CA SER A 145 -5.23 -6.02 18.89
C SER A 145 -4.41 -6.19 17.60
N PHE A 146 -3.57 -5.20 17.29
CA PHE A 146 -2.77 -5.18 16.06
C PHE A 146 -1.84 -6.39 15.94
N ASP A 147 -1.38 -6.94 17.05
CA ASP A 147 -0.61 -8.19 17.14
C ASP A 147 -1.39 -9.40 16.61
N VAL A 148 -2.65 -9.57 17.02
CA VAL A 148 -3.52 -10.65 16.51
C VAL A 148 -3.78 -10.49 15.02
N MET A 149 -4.04 -9.25 14.58
CA MET A 149 -4.28 -8.99 13.16
C MET A 149 -3.02 -9.18 12.31
N ALA A 150 -1.85 -8.75 12.80
CA ALA A 150 -0.57 -8.95 12.12
C ALA A 150 -0.27 -10.43 11.87
N ARG A 151 -0.55 -11.31 12.84
CA ARG A 151 -0.41 -12.76 12.65
C ARG A 151 -1.31 -13.27 11.54
N ARG A 152 -2.58 -12.86 11.53
CA ARG A 152 -3.54 -13.24 10.48
C ARG A 152 -3.11 -12.74 9.10
N TRP A 153 -2.54 -11.54 9.02
CA TRP A 153 -2.01 -11.01 7.77
C TRP A 153 -0.80 -11.78 7.27
N GLN A 154 0.14 -12.13 8.16
CA GLN A 154 1.28 -12.99 7.82
C GLN A 154 0.81 -14.37 7.34
N GLU A 155 -0.11 -15.01 8.06
CA GLU A 155 -0.71 -16.31 7.68
C GLU A 155 -1.46 -16.24 6.34
N ALA A 156 -2.10 -15.11 6.04
CA ALA A 156 -2.74 -14.88 4.75
C ALA A 156 -1.73 -14.70 3.60
N GLY A 157 -0.45 -14.42 3.91
CA GLY A 157 0.63 -14.32 2.93
C GLY A 157 1.29 -12.94 2.81
N ALA A 158 1.07 -12.03 3.76
CA ALA A 158 1.83 -10.78 3.82
C ALA A 158 3.31 -11.04 4.13
N SER A 159 4.19 -10.43 3.33
CA SER A 159 5.65 -10.49 3.49
C SER A 159 6.16 -9.34 4.35
N LEU A 160 5.52 -8.17 4.28
CA LEU A 160 5.84 -7.01 5.11
C LEU A 160 4.58 -6.54 5.85
N VAL A 161 4.72 -6.25 7.14
CA VAL A 161 3.63 -5.77 7.98
C VAL A 161 4.09 -4.54 8.75
N GLY A 162 3.31 -3.45 8.68
CA GLY A 162 3.59 -2.19 9.36
C GLY A 162 2.32 -1.47 9.83
N GLY A 163 2.40 -0.14 9.92
CA GLY A 163 1.29 0.74 10.27
C GLY A 163 1.35 2.06 9.52
N CYS A 164 0.19 2.63 9.20
CA CYS A 164 0.02 3.92 8.52
C CYS A 164 -0.55 4.94 9.51
N CYS A 165 -1.52 5.75 9.09
CA CYS A 165 -2.17 6.76 9.90
C CYS A 165 -2.59 6.25 11.28
N ARG A 166 -2.23 7.05 12.30
CA ARG A 166 -2.63 6.86 13.71
C ARG A 166 -2.11 5.60 14.39
N THR A 167 -1.28 4.82 13.71
CA THR A 167 -0.43 3.84 14.36
C THR A 167 0.71 4.56 15.09
N THR A 168 1.33 3.88 16.05
CA THR A 168 2.38 4.47 16.89
C THR A 168 3.54 3.49 17.06
N PRO A 169 4.70 3.94 17.59
CA PRO A 169 5.79 3.02 17.92
C PRO A 169 5.38 1.86 18.85
N SER A 170 4.37 2.02 19.71
CA SER A 170 3.87 0.91 20.54
C SER A 170 3.11 -0.13 19.69
N THR A 171 2.33 0.32 18.70
CA THR A 171 1.70 -0.55 17.69
C THR A 171 2.76 -1.37 16.96
N ILE A 172 3.82 -0.72 16.47
CA ILE A 172 4.90 -1.41 15.74
C ILE A 172 5.65 -2.41 16.63
N ARG A 173 5.89 -2.09 17.91
CA ARG A 173 6.45 -3.05 18.88
C ARG A 173 5.56 -4.28 19.07
N ALA A 174 4.25 -4.09 19.20
CA ALA A 174 3.31 -5.20 19.34
C ALA A 174 3.32 -6.12 18.10
N VAL A 175 3.29 -5.52 16.89
CA VAL A 175 3.43 -6.25 15.62
C VAL A 175 4.75 -7.01 15.56
N SER A 176 5.88 -6.35 15.86
CA SER A 176 7.21 -6.98 15.82
C SER A 176 7.29 -8.19 16.76
N ASN A 177 6.82 -8.05 18.00
CA ASN A 177 6.80 -9.13 18.98
C ASN A 177 5.93 -10.30 18.52
N ALA A 178 4.77 -10.01 17.94
CA ALA A 178 3.83 -11.02 17.47
C ALA A 178 4.34 -11.85 16.29
N LEU A 179 5.16 -11.24 15.42
CA LEU A 179 5.71 -11.88 14.22
C LEU A 179 7.06 -12.56 14.46
N LYS A 180 7.90 -12.04 15.37
CA LYS A 180 9.18 -12.66 15.74
C LYS A 180 9.02 -14.01 16.43
N SER A 181 7.94 -14.20 17.20
CA SER A 181 7.73 -15.42 17.98
C SER A 181 7.56 -16.70 17.15
N ARG A 182 7.50 -16.63 15.82
CA ARG A 182 7.43 -17.79 14.91
C ARG A 182 8.72 -18.10 14.15
N ASN A 183 9.66 -17.17 14.02
CA ASN A 183 10.89 -17.40 13.23
C ASN A 183 11.94 -18.25 13.99
N GLY A 184 11.58 -18.84 15.13
CA GLY A 184 12.43 -19.70 15.97
C GLY A 184 11.83 -21.09 16.23
N GLN A 185 10.89 -21.55 15.41
CA GLN A 185 10.37 -22.92 15.40
C GLN A 185 10.58 -23.55 14.02
#